data_AF-A0A829Q0U1-F1
#
_entry.id   AF-A0A829Q0U1-F1
#
_cell.length_a   1.000
_cell.length_b   1.000
_cell.length_c   1.000
_cell.angle_alpha   90.00
_cell.angle_beta   90.00
_cell.angle_gamma   90.00
#
_symmetry.space_group_name_H-M   'P 1'
#
loop_
_entity.id
_entity.type
_entity.pdbx_description
1 polymer ?
#
loop_
_entity_poly.entity_id
_entity_poly.type
_entity_poly.pdbx_seq_one_letter_code
_entity_poly.pdbx_strand_id
1 'polypeptide(L)'
;MRGGGVIDLSGLTRRAGLSTGALYHHFGSKAGLLVVIYDDFYDGLVHAIADTHLDLETEWRVHEFERTRRFVDYHMTDPLAPILLNRSALDPQLAELEATYLQRISHNAGKNIRRGQKLGQLPVDIDPDSAGAFIIGGIRHGIAQQLRVGPLPDPGIVTARLWRLISAALGVA
;
A
#
# COMPACT_ATOMS: atom_id res chain seq x y z
N MET A 1 -12.27 -23.38 5.29
CA MET A 1 -10.99 -24.11 5.42
C MET A 1 -9.85 -23.09 5.36
N ARG A 2 -9.01 -23.04 6.41
CA ARG A 2 -7.84 -22.14 6.49
C ARG A 2 -6.70 -22.75 5.67
N GLY A 3 -6.41 -22.20 4.50
CA GLY A 3 -5.19 -22.50 3.75
C GLY A 3 -4.10 -21.53 4.18
N GLY A 4 -3.20 -21.96 5.08
CA GLY A 4 -1.99 -21.19 5.36
C GLY A 4 -1.23 -20.98 4.05
N GLY A 5 -1.05 -19.73 3.64
CA GLY A 5 -0.61 -19.32 2.29
C GLY A 5 0.76 -19.81 1.87
N VAL A 6 0.95 -21.11 1.75
CA VAL A 6 2.05 -21.68 0.99
C VAL A 6 1.66 -21.50 -0.47
N ILE A 7 2.30 -20.54 -1.14
CA ILE A 7 2.23 -20.48 -2.60
C ILE A 7 3.00 -21.71 -3.09
N ASP A 8 2.25 -22.77 -3.39
CA ASP A 8 2.77 -23.92 -4.12
C ASP A 8 2.95 -23.52 -5.58
N LEU A 9 4.21 -23.47 -6.02
CA LEU A 9 4.59 -23.20 -7.41
C LEU A 9 3.92 -24.21 -8.36
N SER A 10 3.74 -25.45 -7.96
CA SER A 10 3.10 -26.48 -8.79
C SER A 10 1.60 -26.24 -8.96
N GLY A 11 0.95 -25.67 -7.95
CA GLY A 11 -0.44 -25.22 -8.03
C GLY A 11 -0.60 -23.95 -8.88
N LEU A 12 0.38 -23.04 -8.84
CA LEU A 12 0.38 -21.82 -9.64
C LEU A 12 0.58 -22.11 -11.13
N THR A 13 1.57 -22.93 -11.48
CA THR A 13 1.89 -23.29 -12.87
C THR A 13 0.72 -24.02 -13.53
N ARG A 14 0.08 -24.95 -12.81
CA ARG A 14 -1.10 -25.68 -13.28
C ARG A 14 -2.28 -24.77 -13.59
N ARG A 15 -2.53 -23.75 -12.76
CA ARG A 15 -3.60 -22.77 -13.01
C ARG A 15 -3.28 -21.81 -14.15
N ALA A 16 -2.01 -21.47 -14.34
CA ALA A 16 -1.54 -20.59 -15.42
C ALA A 16 -1.35 -21.32 -16.76
N GLY A 17 -1.55 -22.65 -16.82
CA GLY A 17 -1.28 -23.45 -18.02
C GLY A 17 0.21 -23.53 -18.38
N LEU A 18 1.10 -23.25 -17.42
CA LEU A 18 2.55 -23.23 -17.62
C LEU A 18 3.20 -24.49 -17.04
N SER A 19 4.34 -24.90 -17.60
CA SER A 19 5.19 -25.89 -16.96
C SER A 19 6.02 -25.24 -15.86
N THR A 20 6.38 -26.01 -14.83
CA THR A 20 7.29 -25.54 -13.78
C THR A 20 8.65 -25.13 -14.35
N GLY A 21 9.12 -25.82 -15.40
CA GLY A 21 10.36 -25.46 -16.11
C GLY A 21 10.29 -24.11 -16.84
N ALA A 22 9.15 -23.78 -17.47
CA ALA A 22 8.96 -22.47 -18.12
C ALA A 22 8.96 -21.33 -17.10
N LEU A 23 8.40 -21.58 -15.90
CA LEU A 23 8.35 -20.59 -14.84
C LEU A 23 9.74 -20.33 -14.23
N TYR A 24 10.53 -21.39 -13.98
CA TYR A 24 11.93 -21.23 -13.56
C TYR A 24 12.81 -20.62 -14.65
N HIS A 25 12.55 -20.88 -15.93
CA HIS A 25 13.27 -20.24 -17.02
C HIS A 25 13.00 -18.72 -17.08
N HIS A 26 11.76 -18.30 -16.81
CA HIS A 26 11.39 -16.88 -16.87
C HIS A 26 11.80 -16.08 -15.62
N PHE A 27 11.67 -16.68 -14.42
CA PHE A 27 11.90 -15.97 -13.15
C PHE A 27 13.21 -16.38 -12.45
N GLY A 28 13.93 -17.38 -12.96
CA GLY A 28 15.18 -17.90 -12.39
C GLY A 28 15.02 -18.71 -11.11
N SER A 29 14.18 -18.27 -10.17
CA SER A 29 13.95 -18.92 -8.88
C SER A 29 12.60 -18.55 -8.26
N LYS A 30 12.21 -19.21 -7.16
CA LYS A 30 11.05 -18.83 -6.34
C LYS A 30 11.21 -17.42 -5.74
N ALA A 31 12.43 -17.06 -5.34
CA ALA A 31 12.73 -15.72 -4.84
C ALA A 31 12.57 -14.67 -5.95
N GLY A 32 13.06 -14.96 -7.16
CA GLY A 32 12.88 -14.09 -8.33
C GLY A 32 11.41 -13.88 -8.71
N LEU A 33 10.57 -14.93 -8.62
CA LEU A 33 9.13 -14.78 -8.79
C LEU A 33 8.50 -13.86 -7.73
N LEU A 34 8.92 -13.99 -6.46
CA LEU A 34 8.40 -13.14 -5.39
C LEU A 34 8.81 -11.68 -5.56
N VAL A 35 10.04 -11.41 -6.02
CA VAL A 35 10.50 -10.05 -6.36
C VAL A 35 9.54 -9.42 -7.38
N VAL A 36 9.25 -10.12 -8.48
CA VAL A 36 8.33 -9.60 -9.51
C VAL A 36 6.92 -9.34 -8.96
N ILE A 37 6.42 -10.22 -8.07
CA ILE A 37 5.11 -10.02 -7.43
C ILE A 37 5.12 -8.78 -6.51
N TYR A 38 6.20 -8.58 -5.74
CA TYR A 38 6.32 -7.40 -4.87
C TYR A 38 6.46 -6.11 -5.68
N ASP A 39 7.26 -6.12 -6.75
CA ASP A 39 7.42 -4.99 -7.67
C ASP A 39 6.08 -4.59 -8.29
N ASP A 40 5.37 -5.55 -8.90
CA ASP A 40 4.08 -5.30 -9.54
C ASP A 40 3.04 -4.76 -8.54
N PHE A 41 3.01 -5.32 -7.33
CA PHE A 41 2.11 -4.87 -6.27
C PHE A 41 2.42 -3.43 -5.82
N TYR A 42 3.69 -3.11 -5.56
CA TYR A 42 4.03 -1.78 -5.07
C TYR A 42 4.06 -0.71 -6.17
N ASP A 43 4.43 -1.05 -7.40
CA ASP A 43 4.28 -0.16 -8.55
C ASP A 43 2.80 0.12 -8.84
N GLY A 44 1.95 -0.90 -8.77
CA GLY A 44 0.50 -0.77 -8.87
C GLY A 44 -0.06 0.19 -7.81
N LEU A 45 0.38 0.07 -6.56
CA LEU A 45 0.02 0.99 -5.49
C LEU A 45 0.48 2.43 -5.78
N VAL A 46 1.74 2.63 -6.17
CA VAL A 46 2.30 3.95 -6.51
C VAL A 46 1.50 4.59 -7.65
N HIS A 47 1.12 3.80 -8.66
CA HIS A 47 0.29 4.26 -9.76
C HIS A 47 -1.12 4.64 -9.30
N ALA A 48 -1.77 3.79 -8.48
CA ALA A 48 -3.13 4.01 -7.99
C ALA A 48 -3.26 5.34 -7.20
N ILE A 49 -2.24 5.71 -6.43
CA ILE A 49 -2.24 6.93 -5.60
C ILE A 49 -1.56 8.13 -6.25
N ALA A 50 -1.18 8.03 -7.53
CA ALA A 50 -0.46 9.11 -8.21
C ALA A 50 -1.32 10.36 -8.42
N ASP A 51 -0.75 11.52 -8.16
CA ASP A 51 -1.40 12.83 -8.28
C ASP A 51 -1.88 13.15 -9.70
N THR A 52 -1.28 12.54 -10.74
CA THR A 52 -1.70 12.75 -12.14
C THR A 52 -3.15 12.32 -12.41
N HIS A 53 -3.74 11.54 -11.50
CA HIS A 53 -5.09 11.03 -11.59
C HIS A 53 -6.07 11.80 -10.68
N LEU A 54 -5.65 12.94 -10.13
CA LEU A 54 -6.39 13.73 -9.16
C LEU A 54 -6.50 15.18 -9.61
N ASP A 55 -7.63 15.81 -9.23
CA ASP A 55 -7.82 17.24 -9.44
C ASP A 55 -7.08 18.05 -8.36
N LEU A 56 -5.98 18.67 -8.77
CA LEU A 56 -5.12 19.47 -7.91
C LEU A 56 -5.70 20.87 -7.59
N GLU A 57 -6.80 21.27 -8.22
CA GLU A 57 -7.50 22.53 -7.88
C GLU A 57 -8.39 22.39 -6.65
N THR A 58 -8.67 21.15 -6.22
CA THR A 58 -9.42 20.88 -4.98
C THR A 58 -8.61 21.17 -3.72
N GLU A 59 -9.32 21.44 -2.61
CA GLU A 59 -8.71 21.56 -1.29
C GLU A 59 -7.85 20.34 -0.98
N TRP A 60 -6.70 20.57 -0.35
CA TRP A 60 -5.73 19.54 0.03
C TRP A 60 -6.38 18.38 0.78
N ARG A 61 -7.35 18.68 1.66
CA ARG A 61 -8.09 17.69 2.44
C ARG A 61 -8.89 16.73 1.56
N VAL A 62 -9.60 17.26 0.55
CA VAL A 62 -10.39 16.48 -0.41
C VAL A 62 -9.47 15.58 -1.22
N HIS A 63 -8.36 16.16 -1.68
CA HIS A 63 -7.33 15.44 -2.42
C HIS A 63 -6.70 14.29 -1.61
N GLU A 64 -6.34 14.53 -0.34
CA GLU A 64 -5.74 13.51 0.51
C GLU A 64 -6.75 12.44 0.96
N PHE A 65 -8.02 12.80 1.15
CA PHE A 65 -9.09 11.83 1.37
C PHE A 65 -9.20 10.86 0.19
N GLU A 66 -9.19 11.38 -1.04
CA GLU A 66 -9.26 10.55 -2.24
C GLU A 66 -8.02 9.67 -2.40
N ARG A 67 -6.81 10.17 -2.10
CA ARG A 67 -5.60 9.34 -2.05
C ARG A 67 -5.71 8.22 -1.02
N THR A 68 -6.24 8.52 0.16
CA THR A 68 -6.50 7.52 1.21
C THR A 68 -7.49 6.47 0.74
N ARG A 69 -8.56 6.89 0.04
CA ARG A 69 -9.55 5.97 -0.55
C ARG A 69 -8.90 5.02 -1.54
N ARG A 70 -8.12 5.54 -2.50
CA ARG A 70 -7.43 4.71 -3.51
C ARG A 70 -6.41 3.76 -2.89
N PHE A 71 -5.71 4.19 -1.85
CA PHE A 71 -4.80 3.32 -1.10
C PHE A 71 -5.57 2.15 -0.47
N VAL A 72 -6.73 2.43 0.14
CA VAL A 72 -7.60 1.40 0.73
C VAL A 72 -8.15 0.46 -0.34
N ASP A 73 -8.74 1.01 -1.40
CA ASP A 73 -9.36 0.22 -2.48
C ASP A 73 -8.36 -0.72 -3.14
N TYR A 74 -7.14 -0.23 -3.42
CA TYR A 74 -6.07 -1.05 -3.99
C TYR A 74 -5.82 -2.30 -3.14
N HIS A 75 -5.65 -2.13 -1.83
CA HIS A 75 -5.37 -3.26 -0.95
C HIS A 75 -6.59 -4.12 -0.63
N MET A 76 -7.80 -3.56 -0.57
CA MET A 76 -9.00 -4.33 -0.23
C MET A 76 -9.55 -5.14 -1.40
N THR A 77 -9.19 -4.78 -2.62
CA THR A 77 -9.58 -5.50 -3.84
C THR A 77 -8.51 -6.48 -4.34
N ASP A 78 -7.26 -6.31 -3.92
CA ASP A 78 -6.16 -7.20 -4.30
C ASP A 78 -6.14 -8.49 -3.44
N PRO A 79 -6.23 -9.69 -4.06
CA PRO A 79 -6.23 -10.96 -3.33
C PRO A 79 -4.91 -11.29 -2.63
N LEU A 80 -3.80 -10.65 -3.01
CA LEU A 80 -2.47 -10.81 -2.41
C LEU A 80 -2.26 -9.89 -1.22
N ALA A 81 -3.00 -8.79 -1.08
CA ALA A 81 -2.81 -7.83 0.02
C ALA A 81 -2.84 -8.47 1.42
N PRO A 82 -3.75 -9.42 1.76
CA PRO A 82 -3.70 -10.10 3.06
C PRO A 82 -2.41 -10.89 3.28
N ILE A 83 -1.78 -11.38 2.21
CA ILE A 83 -0.53 -12.15 2.26
C ILE A 83 0.66 -11.19 2.40
N LEU A 84 0.72 -10.16 1.55
CA LEU A 84 1.84 -9.22 1.47
C LEU A 84 1.90 -8.29 2.69
N LEU A 85 0.75 -7.84 3.22
CA LEU A 85 0.72 -6.92 4.36
C LEU A 85 0.93 -7.59 5.73
N ASN A 86 0.51 -8.85 5.88
CA ASN A 86 0.53 -9.55 7.18
C ASN A 86 1.73 -10.48 7.36
N ARG A 87 2.58 -10.62 6.35
CA ARG A 87 3.79 -11.43 6.46
C ARG A 87 5.00 -10.52 6.53
N SER A 88 5.80 -10.72 7.57
CA SER A 88 7.19 -10.28 7.52
C SER A 88 7.88 -11.06 6.40
N ALA A 89 8.51 -10.36 5.47
CA ALA A 89 9.39 -11.01 4.51
C ALA A 89 10.49 -11.77 5.28
N LEU A 90 10.47 -13.10 5.19
CA LEU A 90 11.54 -13.94 5.76
C LEU A 90 12.82 -13.88 4.91
N ASP A 91 12.71 -13.35 3.69
CA ASP A 91 13.80 -13.12 2.76
C ASP A 91 14.30 -11.67 2.90
N PRO A 92 15.58 -11.44 3.26
CA PRO A 92 16.15 -10.10 3.39
C PRO A 92 16.04 -9.26 2.11
N GLN A 93 16.13 -9.87 0.92
CA GLN A 93 16.03 -9.14 -0.35
C GLN A 93 14.63 -8.55 -0.55
N LEU A 94 13.59 -9.32 -0.19
CA LEU A 94 12.21 -8.85 -0.26
C LEU A 94 11.93 -7.77 0.81
N ALA A 95 12.56 -7.88 1.98
CA ALA A 95 12.45 -6.87 3.03
C ALA A 95 13.08 -5.53 2.60
N GLU A 96 14.26 -5.56 1.99
CA GLU A 96 14.92 -4.38 1.42
C GLU A 96 14.13 -3.75 0.27
N LEU A 97 13.55 -4.59 -0.59
CA LEU A 97 12.69 -4.15 -1.68
C LEU A 97 11.45 -3.41 -1.17
N GLU A 98 10.73 -4.03 -0.23
CA GLU A 98 9.57 -3.42 0.42
C GLU A 98 9.95 -2.11 1.13
N ALA A 99 11.07 -2.08 1.85
CA ALA A 99 11.55 -0.87 2.51
C ALA A 99 11.80 0.28 1.51
N THR A 100 12.36 -0.02 0.34
CA THR A 100 12.59 0.96 -0.73
C THR A 100 11.28 1.57 -1.23
N TYR A 101 10.26 0.74 -1.45
CA TYR A 101 8.93 1.22 -1.84
C TYR A 101 8.26 2.07 -0.75
N LEU A 102 8.30 1.62 0.50
CA LEU A 102 7.71 2.35 1.61
C LEU A 102 8.40 3.69 1.86
N GLN A 103 9.73 3.77 1.69
CA GLN A 103 10.46 5.03 1.72
C GLN A 103 9.99 5.99 0.63
N ARG A 104 9.85 5.49 -0.62
CA ARG A 104 9.38 6.30 -1.76
C ARG A 104 7.96 6.84 -1.52
N ILE A 105 7.05 5.98 -1.06
CA ILE A 105 5.65 6.36 -0.79
C ILE A 105 5.59 7.38 0.36
N SER A 106 6.36 7.16 1.44
CA SER A 106 6.44 8.09 2.58
C SER A 106 7.01 9.45 2.18
N HIS A 107 8.05 9.47 1.35
CA HIS A 107 8.62 10.70 0.81
C HIS A 107 7.60 11.46 -0.06
N ASN A 108 6.80 10.76 -0.86
CA ASN A 108 5.73 11.37 -1.64
C ASN A 108 4.60 11.91 -0.75
N ALA A 109 4.26 11.24 0.35
CA ALA A 109 3.34 11.78 1.35
C ALA A 109 3.88 13.08 1.97
N GLY A 110 5.18 13.13 2.32
CA GLY A 110 5.83 14.35 2.81
C GLY A 110 5.80 15.50 1.79
N LYS A 111 5.95 15.22 0.49
CA LYS A 111 5.75 16.23 -0.57
C LYS A 111 4.32 16.77 -0.58
N ASN A 112 3.31 15.91 -0.43
CA ASN A 112 1.92 16.35 -0.38
C ASN A 112 1.63 17.18 0.88
N ILE A 113 2.20 16.84 2.04
CA ILE A 113 2.07 17.62 3.27
C ILE A 113 2.71 19.01 3.10
N ARG A 114 3.91 19.10 2.50
CA ARG A 114 4.54 20.38 2.15
C ARG A 114 3.66 21.24 1.24
N ARG A 115 2.92 20.62 0.30
CA ARG A 115 1.94 21.33 -0.53
C ARG A 115 0.81 21.89 0.33
N GLY A 116 0.22 21.09 1.23
CA GLY A 116 -0.82 21.55 2.16
C GLY A 116 -0.36 22.74 3.02
N GLN A 117 0.87 22.69 3.55
CA GLN A 117 1.47 23.79 4.32
C GLN A 117 1.66 25.06 3.48
N LYS A 118 2.16 24.94 2.24
CA LYS A 118 2.32 26.09 1.32
C LYS A 118 0.99 26.74 0.95
N LEU A 119 -0.09 25.97 0.92
CA LEU A 119 -1.45 26.45 0.68
C LEU A 119 -2.12 27.03 1.94
N GLY A 120 -1.44 26.99 3.10
CA GLY A 120 -2.01 27.43 4.38
C GLY A 120 -3.10 26.50 4.93
N GLN A 121 -3.17 25.25 4.42
CA GLN A 121 -4.21 24.28 4.76
C GLN A 121 -3.74 23.23 5.79
N LEU A 122 -2.45 23.24 6.15
CA LEU A 122 -1.86 22.41 7.18
C LEU A 122 -1.00 23.22 8.14
N PRO A 123 -0.91 22.83 9.43
CA PRO A 123 0.01 23.42 10.39
C PRO A 123 1.47 23.36 9.90
N VAL A 124 2.19 24.47 10.03
CA VAL A 124 3.58 24.62 9.57
C VAL A 124 4.62 24.01 10.52
N ASP A 125 4.21 23.69 11.74
CA ASP A 125 5.04 23.08 12.78
C ASP A 125 5.13 21.55 12.68
N ILE A 126 4.31 20.92 11.83
CA ILE A 126 4.40 19.50 11.52
C ILE A 126 5.58 19.26 10.59
N ASP A 127 6.52 18.40 11.01
CA ASP A 127 7.58 17.91 10.13
C ASP A 127 7.01 17.00 9.02
N PRO A 128 7.08 17.40 7.73
CA PRO A 128 6.41 16.69 6.65
C PRO A 128 6.93 15.28 6.41
N ASP A 129 8.23 15.05 6.60
CA ASP A 129 8.83 13.74 6.32
C ASP A 129 8.48 12.75 7.44
N SER A 130 8.52 13.17 8.71
CA SER A 130 8.04 12.37 9.85
C SER A 130 6.54 12.07 9.76
N ALA A 131 5.72 13.06 9.42
CA ALA A 131 4.28 12.88 9.25
C ALA A 131 3.97 11.95 8.07
N GLY A 132 4.68 12.07 6.95
CA GLY A 132 4.56 11.17 5.81
C GLY A 132 4.86 9.72 6.18
N ALA A 133 5.96 9.46 6.88
CA ALA A 133 6.31 8.12 7.37
C ALA A 133 5.27 7.57 8.35
N PHE A 134 4.80 8.39 9.30
CA PHE A 134 3.76 8.02 10.27
C PHE A 134 2.46 7.61 9.57
N ILE A 135 2.00 8.40 8.59
CA ILE A 135 0.76 8.15 7.86
C ILE A 135 0.85 6.86 7.05
N ILE A 136 1.91 6.68 6.26
CA ILE A 136 2.05 5.48 5.41
C ILE A 136 2.18 4.22 6.27
N GLY A 137 2.96 4.28 7.35
CA GLY A 137 3.04 3.20 8.33
C GLY A 137 1.66 2.89 8.95
N GLY A 138 0.94 3.92 9.39
CA GLY A 138 -0.37 3.80 10.03
C GLY A 138 -1.44 3.24 9.11
N ILE A 139 -1.56 3.75 7.88
CA ILE A 139 -2.51 3.27 6.87
C ILE A 139 -2.23 1.79 6.55
N ARG A 140 -0.97 1.44 6.26
CA ARG A 140 -0.59 0.08 5.90
C ARG A 140 -0.97 -0.92 7.00
N HIS A 141 -0.64 -0.61 8.26
CA HIS A 141 -0.96 -1.48 9.40
C HIS A 141 -2.46 -1.49 9.73
N GLY A 142 -3.15 -0.36 9.54
CA GLY A 142 -4.60 -0.26 9.69
C GLY A 142 -5.35 -1.15 8.71
N ILE A 143 -4.99 -1.08 7.41
CA ILE A 143 -5.56 -1.96 6.37
C ILE A 143 -5.26 -3.43 6.69
N ALA A 144 -4.00 -3.75 7.01
CA ALA A 144 -3.61 -5.11 7.37
C ALA A 144 -4.47 -5.68 8.51
N GLN A 145 -4.81 -4.84 9.50
CA GLN A 145 -5.71 -5.20 10.58
C GLN A 145 -7.16 -5.41 10.11
N GLN A 146 -7.70 -4.55 9.26
CA GLN A 146 -9.07 -4.69 8.72
C GLN A 146 -9.23 -5.97 7.87
N LEU A 147 -8.20 -6.34 7.09
CA LEU A 147 -8.17 -7.58 6.30
C LEU A 147 -8.24 -8.86 7.16
N ARG A 148 -8.01 -8.77 8.48
CA ARG A 148 -8.14 -9.89 9.42
C ARG A 148 -9.51 -9.98 10.08
N VAL A 149 -10.35 -8.95 9.97
CA VAL A 149 -11.68 -8.90 10.61
C VAL A 149 -12.71 -9.60 9.71
N GLY A 150 -13.57 -10.41 10.32
CA GLY A 150 -14.70 -11.07 9.65
C GLY A 150 -16.04 -10.56 10.19
N PRO A 151 -17.00 -10.18 9.35
CA PRO A 151 -16.91 -10.06 7.88
C PRO A 151 -15.95 -8.94 7.44
N LEU A 152 -15.44 -9.02 6.21
CA LEU A 152 -14.60 -7.98 5.64
C LEU A 152 -15.42 -6.67 5.56
N PRO A 153 -14.94 -5.55 6.13
CA PRO A 153 -15.66 -4.29 6.07
C PRO A 153 -15.74 -3.73 4.65
N ASP A 154 -16.74 -2.89 4.39
CA ASP A 154 -16.79 -2.08 3.17
C ASP A 154 -15.56 -1.15 3.08
N PRO A 155 -14.91 -1.01 1.90
CA PRO A 155 -13.74 -0.14 1.73
C PRO A 155 -13.98 1.31 2.15
N GLY A 156 -15.15 1.87 1.88
CA GLY A 156 -15.51 3.24 2.29
C GLY A 156 -15.53 3.40 3.82
N ILE A 157 -15.96 2.38 4.55
CA ILE A 157 -15.89 2.37 6.02
C ILE A 157 -14.44 2.36 6.50
N VAL A 158 -13.57 1.57 5.85
CA VAL A 158 -12.13 1.52 6.18
C VAL A 158 -11.46 2.86 5.87
N THR A 159 -11.72 3.46 4.71
CA THR A 159 -11.26 4.80 4.34
C THR A 159 -11.66 5.82 5.38
N ALA A 160 -12.93 5.88 5.78
CA ALA A 160 -13.40 6.86 6.76
C ALA A 160 -12.72 6.69 8.14
N ARG A 161 -12.46 5.45 8.57
CA ARG A 161 -11.74 5.17 9.82
C ARG A 161 -10.30 5.64 9.77
N LEU A 162 -9.57 5.30 8.71
CA LEU A 162 -8.16 5.68 8.57
C LEU A 162 -8.02 7.18 8.36
N TRP A 163 -8.91 7.79 7.56
CA TRP A 163 -8.94 9.22 7.35
C TRP A 163 -9.13 10.02 8.63
N ARG A 164 -9.97 9.53 9.56
CA ARG A 164 -10.13 10.16 10.88
C ARG A 164 -8.82 10.21 11.65
N LEU A 165 -8.02 9.14 11.59
CA LEU A 165 -6.72 9.08 12.27
C LEU A 165 -5.69 10.00 11.60
N ILE A 166 -5.64 10.01 10.27
CA ILE A 166 -4.76 10.88 9.49
C ILE A 166 -5.09 12.35 9.78
N SER A 167 -6.37 12.70 9.75
CA SER A 167 -6.84 14.06 9.99
C SER A 167 -6.46 14.54 11.40
N ALA A 168 -6.64 13.67 12.40
CA ALA A 168 -6.24 13.97 13.77
C ALA A 168 -4.72 14.14 13.90
N ALA A 169 -3.92 13.28 13.26
CA ALA A 169 -2.46 13.37 13.28
C ALA A 169 -1.93 14.63 12.60
N LEU A 170 -2.65 15.15 11.59
CA LEU A 170 -2.29 16.35 10.84
C LEU A 170 -2.95 17.64 11.37
N GLY A 171 -3.80 17.54 12.40
CA GLY A 171 -4.49 18.69 12.97
C GLY A 171 -5.53 19.34 12.04
N VAL A 172 -6.10 18.59 11.08
CA VAL A 172 -7.12 19.10 10.15
C VAL A 172 -8.54 18.71 10.60
N ALA A 173 -9.39 19.71 10.83
CA ALA A 173 -10.80 19.55 11.21
C ALA A 173 -11.67 19.10 10.03
#